data_AF-A0A6B3C784-F1
#
_entry.id   AF-A0A6B3C784-F1
#
_cell.length_a   1.000
_cell.length_b   1.000
_cell.length_c   1.000
_cell.angle_alpha   90.00
_cell.angle_beta   90.00
_cell.angle_gamma   90.00
#
_symmetry.space_group_name_H-M   'P 1'
#
loop_
_entity.id
_entity.type
_entity.pdbx_description
1 polymer ?
#
loop_
_entity_poly.entity_id
_entity_poly.type
_entity_poly.pdbx_seq_one_letter_code
_entity_poly.pdbx_strand_id
1 'polypeptide(L)' 'MSEPKLTAWEKAQIIRLELIGAKRAFALGDNQPDIVRKVQRIRDRAAKRASGTK' A
#
# COMPACT_ATOMS: atom_id res chain seq x y z
N MET A 1 9.44 8.85 -14.47
CA MET A 1 8.13 8.98 -13.82
C MET A 1 8.39 9.09 -12.32
N SER A 2 8.32 10.28 -11.75
CA SER A 2 8.50 10.46 -10.30
C SER A 2 7.35 9.76 -9.58
N GLU A 3 7.65 8.80 -8.69
CA GLU A 3 6.62 8.17 -7.87
C GLU A 3 5.81 9.25 -7.16
N PRO A 4 4.47 9.17 -7.21
CA PRO A 4 3.61 10.16 -6.60
C PRO A 4 3.87 10.21 -5.09
N LYS A 5 4.22 11.40 -4.57
CA LYS A 5 4.50 11.58 -3.14
C LYS A 5 3.27 11.16 -2.33
N LEU A 6 3.41 10.07 -1.59
CA LEU A 6 2.39 9.57 -0.66
C LEU A 6 2.15 10.62 0.43
N THR A 7 0.87 10.89 0.72
CA THR A 7 0.48 11.72 1.87
C THR A 7 0.81 11.01 3.18
N ALA A 8 0.91 11.76 4.29
CA ALA A 8 1.16 11.19 5.61
C ALA A 8 0.13 10.11 6.00
N TRP A 9 -1.13 10.29 5.59
CA TRP A 9 -2.21 9.32 5.78
C TRP A 9 -2.01 8.03 4.96
N GLU A 10 -1.60 8.15 3.69
CA GLU A 10 -1.33 6.98 2.85
C GLU A 10 -0.11 6.20 3.32
N LYS A 11 0.94 6.89 3.79
CA LYS A 11 2.07 6.24 4.44
C LYS A 11 1.63 5.46 5.68
N ALA A 12 0.79 6.05 6.54
CA ALA A 12 0.27 5.36 7.71
C ALA A 12 -0.57 4.13 7.36
N GLN A 13 -1.37 4.20 6.28
CA GLN A 13 -2.15 3.06 5.77
C GLN A 13 -1.24 1.93 5.26
N ILE A 14 -0.18 2.26 4.51
CA ILE A 14 0.80 1.28 4.02
C ILE A 14 1.52 0.61 5.19
N ILE A 15 2.06 1.39 6.13
CA ILE A 15 2.75 0.86 7.32
C ILE A 15 1.82 -0.05 8.14
N ARG A 16 0.54 0.33 8.29
CA ARG A 16 -0.45 -0.51 8.99
C ARG A 16 -0.70 -1.83 8.25
N LEU A 17 -0.77 -1.81 6.92
CA LEU A 17 -0.94 -3.02 6.11
C LEU A 17 0.30 -3.90 6.17
N GLU A 18 1.50 -3.33 6.13
CA GLU A 18 2.77 -4.04 6.29
C GLU A 18 2.90 -4.63 7.69
N LEU A 19 2.48 -3.94 8.76
CA LEU A 19 2.45 -4.47 10.12
C LEU A 19 1.45 -5.63 10.26
N ILE A 20 0.26 -5.50 9.67
CA ILE A 20 -0.71 -6.60 9.62
C ILE A 20 -0.14 -7.77 8.82
N GLY A 21 0.56 -7.48 7.73
CA GLY A 21 1.22 -8.48 6.90
C GLY A 21 2.35 -9.19 7.59
N ALA A 22 3.26 -8.46 8.23
CA ALA A 22 4.33 -9.01 9.05
C ALA A 22 3.77 -9.88 10.18
N LYS A 23 2.74 -9.41 10.91
CA LYS A 23 2.05 -10.22 11.94
C LYS A 23 1.44 -11.50 11.36
N ARG A 24 0.81 -11.40 10.18
CA ARG A 24 0.23 -12.55 9.50
C ARG A 24 1.31 -13.44 8.84
N ALA A 25 2.47 -12.92 8.45
CA ALA A 25 3.53 -13.66 7.76
C ALA A 25 4.30 -14.50 8.78
N PHE A 26 4.49 -13.93 9.98
CA PHE A 26 4.87 -14.68 11.17
C PHE A 26 3.88 -15.80 11.52
N ALA A 27 2.58 -15.63 11.22
CA ALA A 27 1.54 -16.60 11.58
C ALA A 27 1.15 -17.60 10.45
N LEU A 28 1.35 -17.26 9.18
CA LEU A 28 0.81 -17.97 8.01
C LEU A 28 1.84 -18.18 6.88
N GLY A 29 3.08 -17.71 7.02
CA GLY A 29 4.12 -17.76 5.99
C GLY A 29 4.07 -16.60 4.97
N ASP A 30 5.14 -16.47 4.18
CA ASP A 30 5.48 -15.30 3.33
C ASP A 30 4.51 -14.99 2.17
N ASN A 31 3.52 -15.83 1.91
CA ASN A 31 2.68 -15.69 0.72
C ASN A 31 1.35 -14.99 1.05
N GLN A 32 1.35 -13.65 0.98
CA GLN A 32 0.17 -12.81 1.30
C GLN A 32 -0.32 -11.99 0.09
N PRO A 33 -1.00 -12.62 -0.87
CA PRO A 33 -1.46 -11.96 -2.08
C PRO A 33 -2.51 -10.87 -1.82
N ASP A 34 -3.24 -10.93 -0.70
CA ASP A 34 -4.26 -9.94 -0.34
C ASP A 34 -3.65 -8.60 0.11
N ILE A 35 -2.49 -8.63 0.79
CA ILE A 35 -1.81 -7.42 1.27
C ILE A 35 -1.09 -6.72 0.12
N VAL A 36 -0.41 -7.47 -0.74
CA VAL A 36 0.18 -6.94 -1.97
C VAL A 36 -0.87 -6.21 -2.81
N ARG A 37 -2.06 -6.81 -3.01
CA ARG A 37 -3.18 -6.16 -3.72
C ARG A 37 -3.71 -4.89 -3.03
N LYS A 38 -3.63 -4.80 -1.69
CA LYS A 38 -4.08 -3.61 -0.96
C LYS A 38 -3.06 -2.48 -1.06
N VAL A 39 -1.77 -2.78 -0.95
CA VAL A 39 -0.69 -1.79 -1.13
C VAL A 39 -0.71 -1.25 -2.57
N GLN A 40 -0.87 -2.12 -3.56
CA GLN A 40 -0.97 -1.69 -4.96
C GLN A 40 -2.15 -0.74 -5.19
N ARG A 41 -3.33 -1.02 -4.62
CA ARG A 41 -4.50 -0.12 -4.71
C ARG A 41 -4.25 1.27 -4.11
N ILE A 42 -3.47 1.36 -3.04
CA ILE A 42 -3.10 2.66 -2.43
C ILE A 42 -2.17 3.41 -3.38
N ARG A 43 -1.16 2.73 -3.95
CA ARG A 43 -0.25 3.33 -4.94
C ARG A 43 -1.00 3.80 -6.19
N ASP A 44 -1.92 3.00 -6.71
CA ASP A 44 -2.73 3.35 -7.88
C ASP A 44 -3.61 4.57 -7.60
N ARG A 45 -4.18 4.69 -6.39
CA ARG A 45 -4.96 5.86 -5.97
C ARG A 45 -4.08 7.11 -5.83
N ALA A 46 -2.86 6.97 -5.31
CA ALA A 46 -1.90 8.06 -5.26
C ALA A 46 -1.45 8.50 -6.66
N ALA A 47 -1.23 7.55 -7.57
CA ALA A 47 -0.91 7.81 -8.97
C ALA A 47 -2.05 8.54 -9.69
N LYS A 48 -3.30 8.09 -9.53
CA LYS A 48 -4.49 8.77 -10.08
C LYS A 48 -4.65 10.21 -9.55
N ARG A 49 -4.34 10.44 -8.28
CA ARG A 49 -4.36 11.79 -7.70
C ARG A 49 -3.27 12.67 -8.29
N ALA A 50 -2.06 12.14 -8.41
CA ALA A 50 -0.93 12.87 -8.97
C ALA A 50 -1.06 13.12 -10.47
N SER A 51 -1.75 12.24 -11.20
CA SER A 51 -2.05 12.42 -12.63
C SER A 51 -3.22 13.37 -12.88
N GLY A 52 -3.87 13.90 -11.83
CA GLY A 52 -4.93 14.92 -11.95
C GLY A 52 -6.18 14.45 -12.71
N THR A 53 -6.35 13.15 -12.91
CA THR A 53 -7.48 12.60 -13.68
C THR A 53 -8.70 12.54 -12.76
N LYS A 54 -9.53 13.59 -12.83
CA LYS A 54 -10.91 13.61 -12.31
C LYS A 54 -11.78 12.64 -13.09
#